data_AF-A0A1R4IBY4-F1
#
_entry.id   AF-A0A1R4IBY4-F1
#
_cell.length_a   1.000
_cell.length_b   1.000
_cell.length_c   1.000
_cell.angle_alpha   90.00
_cell.angle_beta   90.00
_cell.angle_gamma   90.00
#
_symmetry.space_group_name_H-M   'P 1'
#
loop_
_entity.id
_entity.type
_entity.pdbx_description
1 polymer ?
#
loop_
_entity_poly.entity_id
_entity_poly.type
_entity_poly.pdbx_seq_one_letter_code
_entity_poly.pdbx_strand_id
1 'polypeptide(L)'
;MIASALPTGVDEDRVGAMSAALLSLGDRAGRELARGSIDRIMIQGEKGYVIMTSSGEEAVLTIMAKPNAKLGLIFLDIKRASEALAKLI
;
A
#
# COMPACT_ATOMS: atom_id res chain seq x y z
N MET A 1 -0.58 -11.70 8.08
CA MET A 1 0.11 -10.39 8.01
C MET A 1 1.55 -10.54 8.52
N ILE A 2 2.55 -9.79 8.02
CA ILE A 2 3.95 -9.86 8.52
C ILE A 2 4.14 -8.98 9.77
N ALA A 3 3.67 -7.74 9.73
CA ALA A 3 3.68 -6.78 10.83
C ALA A 3 2.56 -5.74 10.64
N SER A 4 2.08 -5.14 11.72
CA SER A 4 1.03 -4.13 11.68
C SER A 4 1.23 -3.03 12.74
N ALA A 5 0.78 -1.83 12.40
CA ALA A 5 0.68 -0.69 13.31
C ALA A 5 -0.62 0.06 12.96
N LEU A 6 -1.75 -0.63 13.10
CA LEU A 6 -3.07 -0.14 12.68
C LEU A 6 -3.83 0.48 13.87
N PRO A 7 -4.78 1.41 13.62
CA PRO A 7 -5.66 1.92 14.65
C PRO A 7 -6.48 0.80 15.31
N THR A 8 -6.85 1.01 16.58
CA THR A 8 -7.73 0.10 17.32
C THR A 8 -9.04 -0.14 16.58
N GLY A 9 -9.45 -1.40 16.45
CA GLY A 9 -10.68 -1.81 15.77
C GLY A 9 -10.52 -2.13 14.29
N VAL A 10 -9.31 -1.97 13.72
CA VAL A 10 -9.00 -2.47 12.38
C VAL A 10 -8.42 -3.88 12.49
N ASP A 11 -9.05 -4.82 11.78
CA ASP A 11 -8.58 -6.20 11.69
C ASP A 11 -7.42 -6.28 10.70
N GLU A 12 -6.27 -6.68 11.22
CA GLU A 12 -5.01 -6.70 10.50
C GLU A 12 -4.98 -7.80 9.42
N ASP A 13 -5.56 -8.97 9.69
CA ASP A 13 -5.62 -10.07 8.72
C ASP A 13 -6.55 -9.71 7.56
N ARG A 14 -7.68 -9.06 7.84
CA ARG A 14 -8.56 -8.52 6.79
C ARG A 14 -7.84 -7.50 5.92
N VAL A 15 -7.12 -6.55 6.52
CA VAL A 15 -6.35 -5.55 5.75
C VAL A 15 -5.29 -6.24 4.89
N GLY A 16 -4.55 -7.20 5.45
CA GLY A 16 -3.54 -7.94 4.70
C GLY A 16 -4.11 -8.69 3.49
N ALA A 17 -5.23 -9.39 3.67
CA ALA A 17 -5.90 -10.12 2.59
C ALA A 17 -6.41 -9.17 1.48
N MET A 18 -7.04 -8.05 1.86
CA MET A 18 -7.50 -7.04 0.90
C MET A 18 -6.33 -6.42 0.12
N SER A 19 -5.23 -6.08 0.79
CA SER A 19 -4.06 -5.49 0.13
C SER A 19 -3.44 -6.43 -0.89
N ALA A 20 -3.29 -7.72 -0.56
CA ALA A 20 -2.78 -8.72 -1.48
C ALA A 20 -3.69 -8.85 -2.72
N ALA A 21 -5.00 -8.98 -2.50
CA ALA A 21 -5.97 -9.11 -3.59
C ALA A 21 -6.00 -7.87 -4.51
N LEU A 22 -6.00 -6.67 -3.93
CA LEU A 22 -5.99 -5.42 -4.69
C LEU A 22 -4.70 -5.25 -5.49
N LEU A 23 -3.55 -5.62 -4.93
CA LEU A 23 -2.28 -5.56 -5.67
C LEU A 23 -2.28 -6.52 -6.87
N SER A 24 -2.75 -7.76 -6.69
CA SER A 24 -2.87 -8.72 -7.79
C SER A 24 -3.80 -8.21 -8.91
N LEU A 25 -4.93 -7.60 -8.55
CA LEU A 25 -5.84 -6.99 -9.51
C LEU A 25 -5.25 -5.76 -10.18
N GLY A 26 -4.56 -4.91 -9.41
CA GLY A 26 -3.90 -3.71 -9.91
C GLY A 26 -2.81 -4.04 -10.92
N ASP A 27 -1.94 -5.02 -10.63
CA ASP A 27 -0.91 -5.47 -11.55
C ASP A 27 -1.50 -6.00 -12.86
N ARG A 28 -2.57 -6.80 -12.77
CA ARG A 28 -3.31 -7.25 -13.95
C ARG A 28 -3.88 -6.08 -14.75
N ALA A 29 -4.55 -5.14 -14.08
CA ALA A 29 -5.10 -3.94 -14.72
C ALA A 29 -3.99 -3.08 -15.35
N GLY A 30 -2.83 -2.95 -14.70
CA GLY A 30 -1.67 -2.24 -15.22
C GLY A 30 -1.16 -2.84 -16.53
N ARG A 31 -1.09 -4.18 -16.60
CA ARG A 31 -0.75 -4.90 -17.83
C ARG A 31 -1.81 -4.72 -18.92
N GLU A 32 -3.08 -4.95 -18.60
CA GLU A 32 -4.19 -4.87 -19.56
C GLU A 32 -4.40 -3.44 -20.11
N LEU A 33 -4.16 -2.41 -19.29
CA LEU A 33 -4.26 -1.00 -19.67
C LEU A 33 -2.94 -0.39 -20.17
N ALA A 34 -1.94 -1.24 -20.49
CA ALA A 34 -0.64 -0.83 -20.99
C ALA A 34 0.06 0.24 -20.13
N ARG A 35 -0.06 0.15 -18.80
CA ARG A 35 0.63 0.99 -17.81
C ARG A 35 1.93 0.36 -17.28
N GLY A 36 2.17 -0.92 -17.62
CA GLY A 36 3.35 -1.66 -17.16
C GLY A 36 3.19 -2.13 -15.71
N SER A 37 4.30 -2.21 -14.99
CA SER A 37 4.32 -2.54 -13.56
C SER A 37 3.66 -1.42 -12.75
N ILE A 38 2.83 -1.80 -11.78
CA ILE A 38 2.18 -0.83 -10.89
C ILE A 38 3.11 -0.49 -9.73
N ASP A 39 3.52 0.79 -9.65
CA ASP A 39 4.32 1.28 -8.52
C ASP A 39 3.51 1.36 -7.21
N ARG A 40 2.22 1.71 -7.33
CA ARG A 40 1.32 1.87 -6.18
C ARG A 40 -0.15 1.86 -6.59
N ILE A 41 -0.99 1.46 -5.63
CA ILE A 41 -2.45 1.64 -5.67
C ILE A 41 -2.83 2.66 -4.61
N MET A 42 -3.68 3.61 -4.98
CA MET A 42 -4.21 4.62 -4.06
C MET A 42 -5.74 4.61 -4.13
N ILE A 43 -6.37 4.41 -2.98
CA ILE A 43 -7.81 4.51 -2.79
C ILE A 43 -8.07 5.80 -2.04
N GLN A 44 -8.85 6.70 -2.63
CA GLN A 44 -9.33 7.91 -1.99
C GLN A 44 -10.81 7.74 -1.64
N GLY A 45 -11.13 7.93 -0.37
CA GLY A 45 -12.50 7.95 0.12
C GLY A 45 -12.75 9.18 0.98
N GLU A 46 -14.01 9.37 1.37
CA GLU A 46 -14.43 10.52 2.20
C GLU A 46 -13.68 10.59 3.53
N LYS A 47 -13.24 9.43 4.06
CA LYS A 47 -12.55 9.30 5.34
C LYS A 47 -11.02 9.28 5.22
N GLY A 48 -10.48 9.48 4.02
CA GLY A 48 -9.05 9.62 3.79
C GLY A 48 -8.53 8.69 2.70
N TYR A 49 -7.33 8.19 2.87
CA TYR A 49 -6.59 7.46 1.84
C TYR A 49 -6.13 6.11 2.35
N VAL A 50 -6.17 5.11 1.46
CA VAL A 50 -5.42 3.86 1.61
C VAL A 50 -4.42 3.79 0.47
N ILE A 51 -3.14 3.63 0.81
CA ILE A 51 -2.04 3.56 -0.16
C ILE A 51 -1.37 2.20 0.01
N MET A 52 -1.19 1.48 -1.09
CA MET A 52 -0.49 0.20 -1.13
C MET A 52 0.66 0.30 -2.12
N THR A 53 1.84 -0.13 -1.72
CA THR A 53 3.03 -0.21 -2.58
C THR A 53 3.76 -1.51 -2.31
N SER A 54 4.36 -2.08 -3.34
CA SER A 54 5.25 -3.22 -3.17
C SER A 54 6.46 -2.83 -2.32
N SER A 55 6.94 -3.76 -1.51
CA SER A 55 8.19 -3.67 -0.78
C SER A 55 8.93 -4.97 -0.99
N GLY A 56 10.01 -4.93 -1.78
CA GLY A 56 10.64 -6.13 -2.30
C GLY A 56 9.75 -6.90 -3.28
N GLU A 57 10.05 -8.18 -3.49
CA GLU A 57 9.31 -9.05 -4.42
C GLU A 57 8.06 -9.68 -3.78
N GLU A 58 8.08 -9.92 -2.45
CA GLU A 58 7.07 -10.74 -1.78
C GLU A 58 6.21 -10.00 -0.74
N ALA A 59 6.44 -8.70 -0.51
CA ALA A 59 5.69 -7.96 0.50
C ALA A 59 5.01 -6.69 -0.03
N VAL A 60 3.99 -6.28 0.72
CA VAL A 60 3.18 -5.08 0.45
C VAL A 60 3.17 -4.19 1.68
N LEU A 61 3.54 -2.93 1.50
CA LEU A 61 3.38 -1.90 2.51
C LEU A 61 2.03 -1.20 2.31
N THR A 62 1.17 -1.25 3.34
CA THR A 62 -0.16 -0.62 3.33
C THR A 62 -0.21 0.52 4.35
N ILE A 63 -0.71 1.68 3.92
CA ILE A 63 -0.75 2.91 4.70
C ILE A 63 -2.18 3.46 4.70
N MET A 64 -2.68 3.85 5.87
CA MET A 64 -3.93 4.61 6.00
C MET A 64 -3.61 6.04 6.42
N ALA A 65 -4.16 7.01 5.70
CA ALA A 65 -3.96 8.42 5.97
C ALA A 65 -5.30 9.16 6.09
N LYS A 66 -5.33 10.19 6.94
CA LYS A 66 -6.51 11.06 7.11
C LYS A 66 -6.76 11.91 5.84
N PRO A 67 -7.98 12.45 5.65
CA PRO A 67 -8.31 13.27 4.47
C PRO A 67 -7.43 14.51 4.31
N ASN A 68 -6.96 15.08 5.41
CA ASN A 68 -6.14 16.30 5.43
C ASN A 68 -4.63 16.00 5.46
N ALA A 69 -4.22 14.77 5.19
CA ALA A 69 -2.82 14.40 5.26
C ALA A 69 -2.02 15.00 4.10
N LYS A 70 -0.78 15.40 4.40
CA LYS A 70 0.14 15.96 3.40
C LYS A 70 0.70 14.84 2.53
N LEU A 71 0.00 14.47 1.46
CA LEU A 71 0.33 13.32 0.60
C LEU A 71 1.78 13.34 0.08
N GLY A 72 2.32 14.51 -0.25
CA GLY A 72 3.73 14.63 -0.68
C GLY A 72 4.74 14.12 0.37
N LEU A 73 4.49 14.41 1.66
CA LEU A 73 5.35 13.90 2.75
C LEU A 73 5.12 12.40 2.96
N ILE A 74 3.87 11.95 2.91
CA ILE A 74 3.54 10.52 3.02
C ILE A 74 4.25 9.73 1.92
N PHE A 75 4.25 10.20 0.67
CA PHE A 75 4.94 9.53 -0.42
C PHE A 75 6.45 9.47 -0.24
N LEU A 76 7.06 10.50 0.35
CA LEU A 76 8.48 10.51 0.70
C LEU A 76 8.79 9.44 1.75
N ASP A 77 7.98 9.36 2.80
CA ASP A 77 8.16 8.38 3.87
C ASP A 77 7.90 6.95 3.39
N ILE A 78 6.86 6.74 2.57
CA ILE A 78 6.56 5.45 1.95
C ILE A 78 7.74 4.94 1.12
N LYS A 79 8.35 5.81 0.30
CA LYS A 79 9.50 5.43 -0.53
C LYS A 79 10.65 4.94 0.35
N ARG A 80 11.02 5.71 1.37
CA ARG A 80 12.10 5.36 2.30
C ARG A 80 11.81 4.09 3.08
N ALA A 81 10.57 3.93 3.57
CA ALA A 81 10.15 2.76 4.32
C ALA A 81 10.15 1.50 3.45
N SER A 82 9.62 1.57 2.22
CA SER A 82 9.61 0.44 1.28
C SER A 82 11.03 0.01 0.91
N GLU A 83 11.94 0.95 0.64
CA GLU A 83 13.35 0.66 0.35
C GLU A 83 14.09 0.05 1.56
N ALA A 84 13.74 0.48 2.78
CA ALA A 84 14.33 -0.08 3.99
C ALA A 84 13.81 -1.49 4.27
N LEU A 85 12.50 -1.71 4.15
CA LEU A 85 11.86 -3.01 4.33
C LEU A 85 12.34 -4.03 3.29
N ALA A 86 12.47 -3.63 2.02
CA ALA A 86 12.96 -4.48 0.94
C ALA A 86 14.41 -4.98 1.13
N LYS A 87 15.17 -4.43 2.09
CA LYS A 87 16.51 -4.91 2.45
C LYS A 87 16.50 -5.93 3.60
N LEU A 88 15.36 -6.09 4.27
CA LEU A 88 15.19 -6.94 5.43
C LEU A 88 14.49 -8.27 5.11
N ILE A 89 13.74 -8.30 4.01
CA ILE A 89 13.06 -9.47 3.44
C ILE A 89 13.75 -9.87 2.15
#